data_AF-A0A9X4IJC5-F1
#
_entry.id   AF-A0A9X4IJC5-F1
#
_cell.length_a   1.000
_cell.length_b   1.000
_cell.length_c   1.000
_cell.angle_alpha   90.00
_cell.angle_beta   90.00
_cell.angle_gamma   90.00
#
_symmetry.space_group_name_H-M   'P 1'
#
loop_
_entity.id
_entity.type
_entity.pdbx_description
1 polymer ?
#
loop_
_entity_poly.entity_id
_entity_poly.type
_entity_poly.pdbx_seq_one_letter_code
_entity_poly.pdbx_strand_id
1 'polypeptide(L)' 'MKAALLVRERVIVGGVRVLGYDNERGKGDHRHIEGREEPFIFTTIEELIARFVHEVEAMQRSGS' A
#
# COMPACT_ATOMS: atom_id res chain seq x y z
N MET A 1 -12.45 13.97 4.17
CA MET A 1 -11.62 13.28 5.17
C MET A 1 -10.30 12.95 4.52
N LYS A 2 -9.21 13.61 4.93
CA LYS A 2 -7.86 13.26 4.49
C LYS A 2 -7.42 12.06 5.33
N ALA A 3 -7.62 10.84 4.82
CA ALA A 3 -6.87 9.67 5.30
C ALA A 3 -5.41 9.80 4.82
N ALA A 4 -4.76 10.92 5.16
CA ALA A 4 -3.37 11.23 4.88
C ALA A 4 -2.57 11.39 6.19
N LEU A 5 -3.17 10.99 7.33
CA LEU A 5 -2.46 10.91 8.59
C LEU A 5 -1.90 9.48 8.73
N LEU A 6 -0.71 9.29 8.12
CA LEU A 6 0.13 8.09 8.21
C LEU A 6 -0.52 6.77 7.79
N VAL A 7 -0.25 6.34 6.55
CA VAL A 7 0.19 4.95 6.37
C VAL A 7 1.67 5.01 6.00
N ARG A 8 2.52 4.65 6.97
CA ARG A 8 3.94 4.38 6.75
C ARG A 8 4.20 2.88 6.66
N GLU A 9 3.15 2.09 6.44
CA GLU A 9 3.27 0.65 6.31
C GLU A 9 3.70 0.31 4.88
N ARG A 10 4.88 -0.28 4.80
CA ARG A 10 5.50 -0.72 3.57
C ARG A 10 6.11 -2.09 3.85
N VAL A 11 6.00 -2.98 2.89
CA VAL A 11 6.70 -4.26 2.94
C VAL A 11 7.95 -4.13 2.07
N ILE A 12 9.09 -4.48 2.65
CA ILE A 12 10.39 -4.48 1.99
C ILE A 12 10.94 -5.91 2.04
N VAL A 13 11.26 -6.47 0.88
CA VAL A 13 11.91 -7.78 0.75
C VAL A 13 13.24 -7.58 0.05
N GLY A 14 14.34 -8.01 0.68
CA GLY A 14 15.69 -7.86 0.10
C GLY A 14 16.10 -6.40 -0.19
N GLY A 15 15.57 -5.43 0.54
CA GLY A 15 15.81 -4.00 0.30
C GLY A 15 14.91 -3.36 -0.77
N VAL A 16 14.04 -4.13 -1.42
CA VAL A 16 13.09 -3.64 -2.43
C VAL A 16 11.71 -3.47 -1.82
N ARG A 17 11.08 -2.31 -2.04
CA ARG A 17 9.69 -2.07 -1.66
C ARG A 17 8.76 -2.88 -2.56
N VAL A 18 8.02 -3.83 -1.98
CA VAL A 18 7.09 -4.71 -2.71
C VAL A 18 5.63 -4.32 -2.52
N LEU A 19 5.30 -3.63 -1.41
CA LEU A 19 3.98 -3.07 -1.15
C LEU A 19 4.10 -1.77 -0.36
N GLY A 20 3.25 -0.79 -0.64
CA GLY A 20 3.11 0.41 0.18
C GLY A 20 1.96 1.30 -0.29
N TYR A 21 1.41 2.08 0.63
CA TYR A 21 0.39 3.08 0.34
C TYR A 21 0.89 4.43 0.83
N ASP A 22 0.83 5.44 -0.02
CA ASP A 22 1.21 6.78 0.40
C ASP A 22 0.40 7.88 -0.31
N ASN A 23 0.47 9.08 0.26
CA ASN A 23 -0.19 10.28 -0.24
C ASN A 23 0.91 11.31 -0.54
N GLU A 24 1.65 11.08 -1.63
CA GLU A 24 2.62 12.07 -2.10
C GLU A 24 1.90 13.34 -2.55
N ARG A 25 2.21 14.44 -1.87
CA ARG A 25 1.64 15.76 -2.14
C ARG A 25 1.90 16.15 -3.59
N GLY A 26 0.83 16.25 -4.38
CA GLY A 26 0.90 16.62 -5.79
C GLY A 26 0.64 15.46 -6.76
N LYS A 27 0.70 14.20 -6.30
CA LYS A 27 0.28 13.02 -7.09
C LYS A 27 -1.12 12.52 -6.71
N GLY A 28 -1.53 12.77 -5.47
CA GLY A 28 -2.74 12.18 -4.90
C GLY A 28 -2.48 10.78 -4.34
N ASP A 29 -3.55 10.08 -3.99
CA ASP A 29 -3.48 8.75 -3.37
C ASP A 29 -2.99 7.71 -4.38
N HIS A 30 -1.96 6.95 -3.99
CA HIS A 30 -1.42 5.90 -4.83
C HIS A 30 -0.87 4.72 -4.02
N ARG A 31 -0.71 3.60 -4.72
CA ARG A 31 -0.14 2.37 -4.20
C ARG A 31 1.14 2.02 -4.93
N HIS A 32 2.10 1.50 -4.17
CA HIS A 32 3.30 0.83 -4.64
C HIS A 32 3.07 -0.67 -4.58
N ILE A 33 3.16 -1.38 -5.69
CA ILE A 33 3.02 -2.85 -5.74
C ILE A 33 4.01 -3.42 -6.75
N GLU A 34 4.84 -4.38 -6.31
CA GLU A 34 5.82 -5.07 -7.18
C GLU A 34 6.72 -4.11 -8.01
N GLY A 35 7.12 -2.98 -7.42
CA GLY A 35 7.94 -1.98 -8.09
C GLY A 35 7.18 -1.06 -9.07
N ARG A 36 5.85 -1.13 -9.13
CA ARG A 36 4.98 -0.23 -9.89
C ARG A 36 4.25 0.73 -8.96
N GLU A 37 3.97 1.93 -9.46
CA GLU A 37 3.20 2.97 -8.77
C GLU A 37 1.90 3.19 -9.56
N GLU A 38 0.75 3.07 -8.90
CA GLU A 38 -0.56 3.21 -9.55
C GLU A 38 -1.54 4.05 -8.71
N PRO A 39 -2.41 4.87 -9.34
CA PRO A 39 -3.44 5.62 -8.62
C PRO A 39 -4.34 4.66 -7.84
N PHE A 40 -4.59 4.98 -6.57
CA PHE A 40 -5.43 4.17 -5.70
C PHE A 40 -6.24 5.08 -4.79
N ILE A 41 -7.55 5.10 -4.97
CA ILE A 41 -8.42 5.99 -4.18
C ILE A 41 -8.72 5.32 -2.84
N PHE A 42 -8.41 6.01 -1.75
CA PHE A 42 -8.82 5.61 -0.41
C PHE A 42 -10.26 6.06 -0.15
N THR A 43 -11.13 5.10 0.16
CA THR A 43 -12.53 5.38 0.53
C THR A 43 -12.69 5.48 2.05
N THR A 44 -12.17 4.51 2.80
CA THR A 44 -12.17 4.50 4.28
C THR A 44 -10.85 3.94 4.82
N ILE A 45 -10.56 4.20 6.11
CA ILE A 45 -9.36 3.68 6.77
C ILE A 45 -9.47 2.16 6.95
N GLU A 46 -10.67 1.68 7.25
CA GLU A 46 -10.99 0.27 7.44
C GLU A 46 -10.74 -0.54 6.16
N GLU A 47 -11.18 -0.01 5.00
CA GLU A 47 -10.91 -0.64 3.70
C GLU A 47 -9.42 -0.64 3.37
N LEU A 48 -8.69 0.41 3.74
CA LEU A 48 -7.24 0.49 3.53
C LEU A 48 -6.49 -0.57 4.34
N ILE A 49 -6.81 -0.70 5.63
CA ILE A 49 -6.21 -1.72 6.50
C ILE A 49 -6.56 -3.14 6.00
N ALA A 50 -7.83 -3.40 5.71
CA ALA A 50 -8.28 -4.70 5.23
C ALA A 50 -7.60 -5.08 3.91
N ARG A 51 -7.46 -4.11 2.99
CA ARG A 51 -6.76 -4.31 1.72
C ARG A 51 -5.28 -4.62 1.95
N PHE A 52 -4.60 -3.84 2.78
CA PHE A 52 -3.18 -4.03 3.06
C PHE A 52 -2.90 -5.43 3.63
N VAL A 53 -3.65 -5.85 4.65
CA VAL A 53 -3.51 -7.18 5.26
C VAL A 53 -3.72 -8.29 4.21
N HIS A 54 -4.79 -8.20 3.42
CA HIS A 54 -5.10 -9.19 2.38
C HIS A 54 -3.96 -9.34 1.37
N GLU A 55 -3.31 -8.23 0.99
CA GLU A 55 -2.23 -8.25 0.01
C GLU A 55 -0.92 -8.79 0.59
N VAL A 56 -0.60 -8.45 1.83
CA VAL A 56 0.53 -9.06 2.54
C VAL A 56 0.35 -10.57 2.65
N GLU A 57 -0.85 -11.05 3.03
CA GLU A 57 -1.14 -12.48 3.09
C GLU A 57 -1.06 -13.16 1.71
N ALA A 58 -1.57 -12.50 0.66
CA ALA A 58 -1.47 -13.03 -0.70
C ALA A 58 -0.01 -13.19 -1.13
N MET A 59 0.85 -12.20 -0.84
CA MET A 59 2.28 -12.24 -1.14
C MET A 59 3.00 -13.35 -0.38
N GLN A 60 2.62 -13.62 0.88
CA GLN A 60 3.18 -14.73 1.65
C GLN A 60 2.80 -16.10 1.06
N ARG A 61 1.58 -16.24 0.52
CA ARG A 61 1.12 -17.49 -0.11
C ARG A 61 1.78 -17.76 -1.47
N SER A 62 2.08 -16.71 -2.25
CA SER A 62 2.72 -16.83 -3.57
C SER A 62 4.24 -17.00 -3.53
N GLY A 63 4.87 -16.78 -2.38
CA GLY A 63 6.32 -16.99 -2.17
C GLY A 63 6.69 -18.39 -1.66
N SER A 64 5.76 -19.36 -1.72
CA SER A 64 5.96 -20.75 -1.27
C SER A 64 6.34 -21.70 -2.41
#